data_AF-A0A9R0J0X6-F1
#
_entry.id   AF-A0A9R0J0X6-F1
#
_cell.length_a   1.000
_cell.length_b   1.000
_cell.length_c   1.000
_cell.angle_alpha   90.00
_cell.angle_beta   90.00
_cell.angle_gamma   90.00
#
_symmetry.space_group_name_H-M   'P 1'
#
loop_
_entity.id
_entity.type
_entity.pdbx_description
1 polymer ?
#
loop_
_entity_poly.entity_id
_entity_poly.type
_entity_poly.pdbx_seq_one_letter_code
_entity_poly.pdbx_strand_id
1 'polypeptide(L)'
;MVADQLSNVSAPVSNHRLVLRLIAGLPPSYRSLVSQIQHKDPLSLFSTACSMLRLEETTMADSAALEANAAMAAVDDVAPNENYHNNNAHNNNNNARNHRNN
;
A
#
# COMPACT_ATOMS: atom_id res chain seq x y z
N MET A 1 -34.44 -32.38 35.23
CA MET A 1 -34.48 -32.07 33.78
C MET A 1 -33.91 -30.66 33.56
N VAL A 2 -32.58 -30.58 33.43
CA VAL A 2 -31.80 -29.36 33.04
C VAL A 2 -30.52 -29.81 32.30
N ALA A 3 -29.99 -30.99 32.66
CA ALA A 3 -28.83 -31.60 32.00
C ALA A 3 -29.00 -31.83 30.48
N ASP A 4 -30.17 -32.29 30.01
CA ASP A 4 -30.41 -32.47 28.57
C ASP A 4 -30.39 -31.15 27.77
N GLN A 5 -30.69 -30.01 28.41
CA GLN A 5 -30.66 -28.70 27.77
C GLN A 5 -29.24 -28.10 27.71
N LEU A 6 -28.32 -28.56 28.56
CA LEU A 6 -26.91 -28.17 28.54
C LEU A 6 -26.09 -28.97 27.51
N SER A 7 -26.58 -30.13 27.07
CA SER A 7 -25.91 -30.96 26.05
C SER A 7 -25.68 -30.21 24.73
N ASN A 8 -26.54 -29.22 24.42
CA ASN A 8 -26.45 -28.39 23.22
C ASN A 8 -25.46 -27.22 23.35
N VAL A 9 -25.02 -26.91 24.58
CA VAL A 9 -24.01 -25.86 24.87
C VAL A 9 -22.58 -26.41 24.71
N SER A 10 -22.43 -27.73 24.75
CA SER A 10 -21.15 -28.42 24.53
C SER A 10 -20.89 -28.83 23.07
N ALA A 11 -21.74 -28.44 22.12
CA ALA A 11 -21.49 -28.70 20.70
C ALA A 11 -20.29 -27.87 20.22
N PRO A 12 -19.17 -28.48 19.81
CA PRO A 12 -18.00 -27.75 19.33
C PRO A 12 -18.37 -26.92 18.10
N VAL A 13 -18.02 -25.63 18.10
CA VAL A 13 -18.20 -24.80 16.91
C VAL A 13 -17.25 -25.30 15.82
N SER A 14 -17.79 -25.64 14.65
CA SER A 14 -16.98 -26.13 13.53
C SER A 14 -16.01 -25.05 13.03
N ASN A 15 -14.83 -25.48 12.56
CA ASN A 15 -13.81 -24.57 12.00
C ASN A 15 -14.38 -23.67 10.88
N HIS A 16 -15.19 -24.24 9.99
CA HIS A 16 -15.88 -23.47 8.95
C HIS A 16 -16.72 -22.33 9.52
N ARG A 17 -17.49 -22.59 10.57
CA ARG A 17 -18.37 -21.58 11.17
C ARG A 17 -17.57 -20.48 11.86
N LEU A 18 -16.42 -20.81 12.45
CA LEU A 18 -15.48 -19.82 13.00
C LEU A 18 -14.89 -18.93 11.90
N VAL A 19 -14.45 -19.51 10.78
CA VAL A 19 -13.91 -18.77 9.62
C VAL A 19 -14.96 -17.83 9.02
N LEU A 20 -16.18 -18.33 8.81
CA LEU A 20 -17.28 -17.51 8.31
C LEU A 20 -17.62 -16.36 9.26
N ARG A 21 -17.62 -16.61 10.58
CA ARG A 21 -17.88 -15.57 11.57
C ARG A 21 -16.76 -14.52 11.61
N LEU A 22 -15.50 -14.95 11.47
CA LEU A 22 -14.35 -14.06 11.36
C LEU A 22 -14.51 -13.13 10.16
N ILE A 23 -14.68 -13.70 8.98
CA ILE A 23 -14.86 -12.97 7.71
C ILE A 23 -16.03 -11.98 7.79
N ALA A 24 -17.16 -12.39 8.34
CA ALA A 24 -18.34 -11.55 8.48
C ALA A 24 -18.14 -10.35 9.43
N GLY A 25 -17.18 -10.44 10.35
CA GLY A 25 -16.84 -9.37 11.29
C GLY A 25 -15.75 -8.41 10.80
N LEU A 26 -15.09 -8.69 9.67
CA LEU A 26 -13.99 -7.86 9.17
C LEU A 26 -14.51 -6.59 8.47
N PRO A 27 -13.86 -5.43 8.67
CA PRO A 27 -14.22 -4.20 7.98
C PRO A 27 -13.86 -4.26 6.49
N PRO A 28 -14.43 -3.37 5.64
CA PRO A 28 -14.24 -3.40 4.20
C PRO A 28 -12.80 -3.23 3.72
N SER A 29 -11.88 -2.74 4.55
CA SER A 29 -10.45 -2.68 4.23
C SER A 29 -9.83 -4.05 3.99
N TYR A 30 -10.37 -5.12 4.60
CA TYR A 30 -9.84 -6.49 4.50
C TYR A 30 -10.50 -7.32 3.38
N ARG A 31 -11.17 -6.69 2.40
CA ARG A 31 -11.90 -7.41 1.33
C ARG A 31 -11.00 -8.33 0.51
N SER A 32 -9.76 -7.94 0.27
CA SER A 32 -8.76 -8.76 -0.43
C SER A 32 -8.51 -10.07 0.32
N LEU A 33 -8.22 -9.97 1.63
CA LEU A 33 -8.01 -11.11 2.51
C LEU A 33 -9.26 -12.00 2.61
N VAL A 34 -10.45 -11.43 2.72
CA VAL A 34 -11.71 -12.18 2.73
C VAL A 34 -11.86 -13.02 1.45
N SER A 35 -11.61 -12.42 0.28
CA SER A 35 -11.68 -13.14 -1.00
C SER A 35 -10.65 -14.26 -1.08
N GLN A 36 -9.43 -13.99 -0.60
CA GLN A 36 -8.35 -14.98 -0.57
C GLN A 36 -8.71 -16.18 0.32
N ILE A 37 -9.29 -15.95 1.49
CA ILE A 37 -9.72 -17.05 2.37
C ILE A 37 -10.87 -17.85 1.75
N GLN A 38 -11.81 -17.20 1.07
CA GLN A 38 -12.95 -17.87 0.44
C GLN A 38 -12.57 -18.72 -0.78
N HIS A 39 -11.58 -18.29 -1.57
CA HIS A 39 -11.15 -18.99 -2.80
C HIS A 39 -10.09 -20.07 -2.55
N LYS A 40 -9.59 -20.23 -1.32
CA LYS A 40 -8.65 -21.31 -1.01
C LYS A 40 -9.37 -22.64 -0.90
N ASP A 41 -8.96 -23.60 -1.72
CA ASP A 41 -9.43 -24.99 -1.66
C ASP A 41 -8.32 -25.94 -1.15
N PRO A 42 -8.55 -26.66 -0.03
CA PRO A 42 -9.74 -26.63 0.84
C PRO A 42 -9.79 -25.37 1.73
N LEU A 43 -11.01 -24.98 2.16
CA LEU A 43 -11.24 -23.79 2.99
C LEU A 43 -10.31 -23.82 4.21
N SER A 44 -9.49 -22.77 4.34
CA SER A 44 -8.45 -22.73 5.36
C SER A 44 -9.04 -22.77 6.77
N LEU A 45 -8.34 -23.43 7.70
CA LEU A 45 -8.75 -23.49 9.11
C LEU A 45 -8.78 -22.08 9.74
N PHE A 46 -9.53 -21.95 10.83
CA PHE A 46 -9.63 -20.70 11.59
C PHE A 46 -8.27 -20.17 12.03
N SER A 47 -7.38 -21.03 12.52
CA SER A 47 -6.01 -20.66 12.90
C SER A 47 -5.24 -20.04 11.74
N THR A 48 -5.35 -20.62 10.54
CA THR A 48 -4.70 -20.09 9.33
C THR A 48 -5.28 -18.74 8.93
N ALA A 49 -6.60 -18.57 8.99
CA ALA A 49 -7.26 -17.31 8.71
C ALA A 49 -6.81 -16.19 9.68
N CYS A 50 -6.64 -16.50 10.97
CA CYS A 50 -6.09 -15.57 11.95
C CYS A 50 -4.63 -15.20 11.65
N SER A 51 -3.80 -16.16 11.27
CA SER A 51 -2.41 -15.89 10.87
C SER A 51 -2.33 -15.01 9.62
N MET A 52 -3.22 -15.25 8.64
CA MET A 52 -3.33 -14.40 7.46
C MET A 52 -3.75 -12.98 7.83
N LEU A 53 -4.72 -12.83 8.73
CA LEU A 53 -5.17 -11.52 9.20
C LEU A 53 -4.03 -10.73 9.83
N ARG A 54 -3.25 -11.38 10.71
CA ARG A 54 -2.09 -10.74 11.36
C ARG A 54 -1.02 -10.33 10.35
N LEU A 55 -0.78 -11.14 9.32
CA LEU A 55 0.16 -10.79 8.25
C LEU A 55 -0.34 -9.57 7.46
N GLU A 56 -1.63 -9.54 7.12
CA GLU A 56 -2.23 -8.40 6.42
C GLU A 56 -2.18 -7.11 7.25
N GLU A 57 -2.39 -7.20 8.57
CA GLU A 57 -2.24 -6.05 9.47
C GLU A 57 -0.80 -5.50 9.45
N THR A 58 0.20 -6.38 9.43
CA THR A 58 1.61 -5.95 9.32
C THR A 58 1.94 -5.35 7.97
N THR A 59 1.45 -5.95 6.87
CA THR A 59 1.71 -5.40 5.52
C THR A 59 1.03 -4.05 5.31
N MET A 60 -0.18 -3.86 5.85
CA MET A 60 -0.87 -2.57 5.83
C MET A 60 -0.13 -1.49 6.62
N ALA A 61 0.44 -1.85 7.78
CA ALA A 61 1.25 -0.93 8.57
C ALA A 61 2.54 -0.53 7.85
N ASP A 62 3.22 -1.50 7.24
CA ASP A 62 4.44 -1.28 6.47
C ASP A 62 4.17 -0.45 5.20
N SER A 63 3.05 -0.69 4.49
CA SER A 63 2.67 0.12 3.33
C SER A 63 2.35 1.55 3.72
N ALA A 64 1.66 1.78 4.86
CA ALA A 64 1.39 3.13 5.35
C ALA A 64 2.69 3.87 5.70
N ALA A 65 3.68 3.17 6.27
CA ALA A 65 5.00 3.73 6.53
C ALA A 65 5.74 4.08 5.22
N LEU A 66 5.68 3.20 4.21
CA LEU A 66 6.28 3.45 2.89
C LEU A 66 5.62 4.64 2.18
N GLU A 67 4.29 4.73 2.20
CA GLU A 67 3.54 5.84 1.61
C GLU A 67 3.86 7.17 2.29
N ALA A 68 3.97 7.19 3.63
CA ALA A 68 4.41 8.38 4.36
C ALA A 68 5.83 8.83 3.95
N ASN A 69 6.74 7.87 3.76
CA ASN A 69 8.11 8.15 3.34
C ASN A 69 8.18 8.63 1.88
N ALA A 70 7.37 8.07 0.98
CA ALA A 70 7.25 8.51 -0.40
C ALA A 70 6.61 9.91 -0.50
N ALA A 71 5.60 10.20 0.32
CA ALA A 71 5.01 11.53 0.41
C ALA A 71 6.01 12.58 0.88
N MET A 72 6.91 12.25 1.82
CA MET A 72 8.00 13.17 2.22
C MET A 72 9.03 13.39 1.10
N ALA A 73 9.36 12.36 0.30
CA ALA A 73 10.29 12.51 -0.82
C ALA A 73 9.72 13.36 -1.96
N ALA A 74 8.39 13.40 -2.13
CA ALA A 74 7.73 14.22 -3.15
C ALA A 74 7.60 15.71 -2.78
N VAL A 75 7.80 16.10 -1.52
CA VAL A 75 7.73 17.51 -1.10
C VAL A 75 9.02 18.30 -1.35
N ASP A 76 10.12 17.61 -1.71
CA ASP A 76 11.41 18.25 -2.04
C ASP A 76 11.52 18.71 -3.52
N ASP A 77 10.48 18.46 -4.33
CA ASP A 77 10.44 18.89 -5.74
C ASP A 77 9.48 20.08 -5.97
N VAL A 78 9.34 20.98 -4.99
CA VAL A 78 8.98 22.37 -5.29
C VAL A 78 10.27 23.10 -5.67
N ALA A 79 10.70 22.88 -6.92
CA ALA A 79 11.63 23.77 -7.58
C ALA A 79 10.99 25.18 -7.64
N PRO A 80 11.67 26.24 -7.18
CA PRO A 80 11.18 27.59 -7.42
C PRO A 80 11.16 27.83 -8.93
N ASN A 81 10.03 28.33 -9.41
CA ASN A 81 9.85 28.86 -10.75
C ASN A 81 10.94 29.91 -11.04
N GLU A 82 12.03 29.51 -11.68
CA GLU A 82 12.93 30.42 -12.37
C GLU A 82 12.69 30.33 -13.87
N ASN A 83 12.06 31.41 -14.37
CA ASN A 83 12.00 31.81 -15.75
C ASN A 83 13.18 31.27 -16.57
N TYR A 84 12.89 30.38 -17.51
CA TYR A 84 13.80 30.03 -18.61
C TYR A 84 14.13 31.29 -19.43
N HIS A 85 15.18 32.02 -19.04
CA HIS A 85 15.80 33.02 -19.90
C HIS A 85 16.64 32.29 -20.94
N ASN A 86 16.02 32.12 -22.11
CA ASN A 86 16.63 31.63 -23.32
C ASN A 86 17.69 32.64 -23.81
N ASN A 87 18.93 32.52 -23.31
CA ASN A 87 20.05 33.30 -23.80
C ASN A 87 20.61 32.64 -25.06
N ASN A 88 19.93 32.89 -26.17
CA ASN A 88 20.39 32.56 -27.50
C ASN A 88 21.71 33.30 -27.78
N ALA A 89 22.79 32.54 -27.90
CA ALA A 89 24.14 33.02 -28.12
C ALA A 89 24.24 33.95 -29.35
N HIS A 90 24.46 35.24 -29.11
CA HIS A 90 24.95 36.19 -30.12
C HIS A 90 26.38 36.58 -29.75
N ASN A 91 27.34 35.74 -30.10
CA ASN A 91 28.75 36.11 -30.02
C ASN A 91 29.14 36.82 -31.34
N ASN A 92 28.89 38.12 -31.37
CA ASN A 92 29.23 38.99 -32.49
C ASN A 92 30.61 39.61 -32.22
N ASN A 93 31.69 38.89 -32.50
CA ASN A 93 33.04 39.46 -32.42
C ASN A 93 33.52 39.93 -33.79
N ASN A 94 33.19 41.20 -34.07
CA ASN A 94 33.79 42.00 -35.13
C ASN A 94 35.25 42.30 -34.78
N ASN A 95 36.20 41.47 -35.20
CA ASN A 95 37.59 41.91 -35.28
C ASN A 95 37.90 42.37 -36.70
N ALA A 96 37.53 43.61 -36.92
CA ALA A 96 37.92 44.40 -38.07
C ALA A 96 39.43 44.67 -38.04
N ARG A 97 40.05 44.49 -39.21
CA ARG A 97 41.14 45.33 -39.74
C ARG A 97 42.47 45.30 -38.97
N ASN A 98 43.37 44.45 -39.42
CA ASN A 98 44.79 44.85 -39.52
C ASN A 98 45.28 44.64 -40.94
N HIS A 99 44.95 45.62 -41.78
CA HIS A 99 45.62 45.92 -43.04
C HIS A 99 46.66 47.02 -42.78
N ARG A 100 47.93 46.72 -43.11
CA ARG A 100 48.97 47.60 -43.69
C ARG A 100 49.15 49.04 -43.17
N ASN A 101 50.34 49.31 -42.63
CA ASN A 101 51.39 50.25 -43.14
C ASN A 101 52.54 50.28 -42.11
N ASN A 102 53.80 50.63 -42.36
CA ASN A 102 54.58 51.12 -43.51
C ASN A 102 56.04 50.74 -43.19
#